data_AF-A0A1M4X5D9-F1
#
_entry.id   AF-A0A1M4X5D9-F1
#
_cell.length_a   1.000
_cell.length_b   1.000
_cell.length_c   1.000
_cell.angle_alpha   90.00
_cell.angle_beta   90.00
_cell.angle_gamma   90.00
#
_symmetry.space_group_name_H-M   'P 1'
#
loop_
_entity.id
_entity.type
_entity.pdbx_description
1 polymer ?
#
loop_
_entity_poly.entity_id
_entity_poly.type
_entity_poly.pdbx_seq_one_letter_code
_entity_poly.pdbx_strand_id
1 'polypeptide(L)'
;MSSIMRAETPVAALPNFAEPSPAAVVALRAHPAFDLAMAIAADGIIRHFDGKPLLNRLMNDRGRILFAVGALYLDAEPDTSGLRLTAARLIEFAGIGGYASAGRAKAMIALLRWQGYLEDGPISDDRRQRPLVPTEKLWATVLDRWQSVLQALSVLRPVGGEALASLDDHAFRASIAVTMGRAFRAGFRPLQSSPRLAALAERDAGLVMLLVVVGTTRQGGEAPPIASLARRFGVSRAHARAVLREAEDAGLLLNENGSAGGVPTEVLRTEMSLFFGSLLALFEQAATIAVVARTRRSSVVGVALPGDALHP
;
A
#
# COMPACT_ATOMS: atom_id res chain seq x y z
N MET A 1 -5.22 -25.46 23.01
CA MET A 1 -3.78 -25.80 23.15
C MET A 1 -3.27 -25.99 21.72
N SER A 2 -2.54 -25.08 21.07
CA SER A 2 -1.47 -24.19 21.52
C SER A 2 -1.79 -22.72 21.31
N SER A 3 -1.70 -21.94 22.41
CA SER A 3 -1.53 -20.49 22.33
C SER A 3 -0.05 -20.24 22.05
N ILE A 4 0.31 -19.93 20.81
CA ILE A 4 1.64 -19.43 20.49
C ILE A 4 1.68 -18.01 21.04
N MET A 5 2.24 -17.87 22.24
CA MET A 5 2.65 -16.58 22.81
C MET A 5 3.67 -15.98 21.83
N ARG A 6 3.22 -15.08 20.94
CA ARG A 6 4.15 -14.24 20.19
C ARG A 6 4.85 -13.37 21.24
N ALA A 7 6.15 -13.60 21.44
CA ALA A 7 6.98 -12.67 22.19
C ALA A 7 6.96 -11.33 21.42
N GLU A 8 6.10 -10.41 21.87
CA GLU A 8 5.98 -9.07 21.29
C GLU A 8 7.26 -8.30 21.60
N THR A 9 8.15 -8.19 20.60
CA THR A 9 9.24 -7.23 20.68
C THR A 9 8.64 -5.86 20.36
N PRO A 10 8.69 -4.87 21.28
CA PRO A 10 8.21 -3.53 20.98
C PRO A 10 8.94 -2.99 19.75
N VAL A 11 8.19 -2.39 18.84
CA VAL A 11 8.78 -1.64 17.72
C VAL A 11 9.65 -0.55 18.36
N ALA A 12 10.97 -0.64 18.18
CA ALA A 12 11.90 0.34 18.72
C ALA A 12 11.41 1.76 18.33
N ALA A 13 11.57 2.74 19.23
CA ALA A 13 11.07 4.10 19.03
C ALA A 13 11.43 4.61 17.62
N LEU A 14 10.44 4.59 16.71
CA LEU A 14 10.64 4.98 15.34
C LEU A 14 10.74 6.51 15.28
N PRO A 15 11.67 7.07 14.50
CA PRO A 15 11.70 8.50 14.27
C PRO A 15 10.32 8.97 13.78
N ASN A 16 9.96 10.21 14.12
CA ASN A 16 8.75 10.83 13.59
C ASN A 16 8.82 10.81 12.06
N PHE A 17 7.71 10.43 11.43
CA PHE A 17 7.61 10.50 9.98
C PHE A 17 7.72 11.97 9.54
N ALA A 18 8.59 12.22 8.57
CA ALA A 18 8.60 13.43 7.77
C ALA A 18 8.00 13.09 6.40
N GLU A 19 7.21 13.95 5.77
CA GLU A 19 6.75 13.66 4.41
C GLU A 19 7.94 13.48 3.45
N PRO A 20 7.86 12.55 2.46
CA PRO A 20 8.86 12.49 1.41
C PRO A 20 9.03 13.87 0.79
N SER A 21 10.26 14.39 0.83
CA SER A 21 10.49 15.74 0.34
C SER A 21 10.24 15.80 -1.16
N PRO A 22 9.75 16.94 -1.71
CA PRO A 22 9.66 17.13 -3.15
C PRO A 22 10.99 16.86 -3.87
N ALA A 23 12.12 17.17 -3.22
CA ALA A 23 13.46 16.89 -3.71
C ALA A 23 13.74 15.38 -3.84
N ALA A 24 13.28 14.55 -2.90
CA ALA A 24 13.43 13.10 -3.00
C ALA A 24 12.65 12.53 -4.20
N VAL A 25 11.42 13.01 -4.42
CA VAL A 25 10.61 12.62 -5.58
C VAL A 25 11.29 13.02 -6.89
N VAL A 26 11.83 14.23 -6.97
CA VAL A 26 12.59 14.70 -8.15
C VAL A 26 13.84 13.85 -8.37
N ALA A 27 14.60 13.54 -7.31
CA ALA A 27 15.81 12.73 -7.41
C ALA A 27 15.53 11.30 -7.91
N LEU A 28 14.44 10.67 -7.45
CA LEU A 28 14.03 9.35 -7.94
C LEU A 28 13.63 9.40 -9.42
N ARG A 29 12.85 10.41 -9.82
CA ARG A 29 12.39 10.58 -11.21
C ARG A 29 13.51 10.90 -12.19
N ALA A 30 14.58 11.53 -11.71
CA ALA A 30 15.78 11.81 -12.51
C ALA A 30 16.69 10.58 -12.69
N HIS A 31 16.41 9.47 -12.00
CA HIS A 31 17.23 8.26 -12.11
C HIS A 31 17.07 7.62 -13.50
N PRO A 32 18.15 7.20 -14.18
CA PRO A 32 18.06 6.63 -15.54
C PRO A 32 17.18 5.38 -15.65
N ALA A 33 17.07 4.59 -14.56
CA ALA A 33 16.22 3.41 -14.50
C ALA A 33 14.79 3.67 -13.99
N PHE A 34 14.37 4.94 -13.86
CA PHE A 34 13.06 5.28 -13.29
C PHE A 34 11.90 4.68 -14.09
N ASP A 35 11.95 4.73 -15.42
CA ASP A 35 10.90 4.16 -16.27
C ASP A 35 10.78 2.64 -16.10
N LEU A 36 11.91 1.95 -15.90
CA LEU A 36 11.92 0.53 -15.58
C LEU A 36 11.28 0.26 -14.20
N ALA A 37 11.64 1.04 -13.18
CA ALA A 37 11.04 0.93 -11.85
C ALA A 37 9.52 1.14 -11.90
N MET A 38 9.07 2.17 -12.63
CA MET A 38 7.66 2.46 -12.85
C MET A 38 6.94 1.26 -13.49
N ALA A 39 7.52 0.67 -14.53
CA ALA A 39 6.96 -0.51 -15.18
C ALA A 39 6.85 -1.70 -14.22
N ILE A 40 7.90 -2.01 -13.44
CA ILE A 40 7.89 -3.09 -12.44
C ILE A 40 6.78 -2.88 -11.40
N ALA A 41 6.66 -1.65 -10.86
CA ALA A 41 5.64 -1.32 -9.88
C ALA A 41 4.23 -1.40 -10.47
N ALA A 42 4.03 -0.88 -11.69
CA ALA A 42 2.75 -0.94 -12.39
C ALA A 42 2.31 -2.38 -12.65
N ASP A 43 3.20 -3.22 -13.17
CA ASP A 43 2.91 -4.63 -13.45
C ASP A 43 2.57 -5.40 -12.18
N GLY A 44 3.26 -5.11 -11.07
CA GLY A 44 2.93 -5.68 -9.77
C GLY A 44 1.56 -5.26 -9.24
N ILE A 45 1.22 -3.98 -9.38
CA ILE A 45 -0.13 -3.50 -9.04
C ILE A 45 -1.17 -4.21 -9.90
N ILE A 46 -0.98 -4.29 -11.22
CA ILE A 46 -1.92 -4.95 -12.16
C ILE A 46 -2.11 -6.43 -11.80
N ARG A 47 -1.02 -7.18 -11.55
CA ARG A 47 -1.06 -8.62 -11.21
C ARG A 47 -1.91 -8.90 -9.97
N HIS A 48 -1.98 -7.97 -9.04
CA HIS A 48 -2.80 -8.12 -7.84
C HIS A 48 -4.30 -8.16 -8.16
N PHE A 49 -4.72 -7.55 -9.27
CA PHE A 49 -6.12 -7.48 -9.70
C PHE A 49 -6.51 -8.53 -10.73
N ASP A 50 -5.53 -9.26 -11.28
CA ASP A 50 -5.77 -10.19 -12.37
C ASP A 50 -6.29 -11.53 -11.85
N GLY A 51 -7.48 -11.94 -12.29
CA GLY A 51 -8.03 -13.27 -12.01
C GLY A 51 -8.38 -13.55 -10.54
N LYS A 52 -8.41 -12.54 -9.65
CA LYS A 52 -8.71 -12.70 -8.22
C LYS A 52 -9.97 -11.91 -7.80
N PRO A 53 -11.19 -12.37 -8.13
CA PRO A 53 -12.44 -11.62 -7.92
C PRO A 53 -12.67 -11.16 -6.47
N LEU A 54 -12.22 -11.95 -5.49
CA LEU A 54 -12.34 -11.63 -4.07
C LEU A 54 -11.39 -10.51 -3.65
N LEU A 55 -10.17 -10.54 -4.17
CA LEU A 55 -9.13 -9.54 -3.89
C LEU A 55 -9.48 -8.21 -4.58
N ASN A 56 -10.07 -8.30 -5.77
CA ASN A 56 -10.65 -7.16 -6.48
C ASN A 56 -11.69 -6.46 -5.59
N ARG A 57 -12.66 -7.19 -5.03
CA ARG A 57 -13.65 -6.59 -4.10
C ARG A 57 -13.03 -5.95 -2.86
N LEU A 58 -11.86 -6.41 -2.43
CA LEU A 58 -11.17 -5.90 -1.25
C LEU A 58 -10.18 -4.76 -1.55
N MET A 59 -9.74 -4.57 -2.79
CA MET A 59 -8.63 -3.65 -3.09
C MET A 59 -8.86 -2.77 -4.33
N ASN A 60 -10.00 -2.89 -5.01
CA ASN A 60 -10.27 -2.25 -6.31
C ASN A 60 -10.29 -0.71 -6.30
N ASP A 61 -10.26 -0.07 -5.13
CA ASP A 61 -10.15 1.37 -5.04
C ASP A 61 -9.13 1.77 -3.96
N ARG A 62 -8.70 3.04 -4.04
CA ARG A 62 -7.71 3.62 -3.13
C ARG A 62 -8.13 3.47 -1.66
N GLY A 63 -9.39 3.67 -1.35
CA GLY A 63 -9.88 3.62 0.02
C GLY A 63 -9.71 2.24 0.66
N ARG A 64 -9.88 1.17 -0.12
CA ARG A 64 -9.80 -0.19 0.45
C ARG A 64 -8.37 -0.67 0.73
N ILE A 65 -7.40 -0.35 -0.14
CA ILE A 65 -5.98 -0.64 0.17
C ILE A 65 -5.51 0.16 1.40
N LEU A 66 -5.91 1.42 1.51
CA LEU A 66 -5.57 2.25 2.68
C LEU A 66 -6.21 1.71 3.97
N PHE A 67 -7.42 1.13 3.86
CA PHE A 67 -8.08 0.49 4.99
C PHE A 67 -7.32 -0.74 5.51
N ALA A 68 -6.82 -1.59 4.60
CA ALA A 68 -5.98 -2.73 4.95
C ALA A 68 -4.66 -2.30 5.62
N VAL A 69 -3.96 -1.32 5.04
CA VAL A 69 -2.72 -0.77 5.62
C VAL A 69 -3.00 -0.10 6.98
N GLY A 70 -4.13 0.58 7.12
CA GLY A 70 -4.59 1.18 8.37
C GLY A 70 -4.79 0.15 9.48
N ALA A 71 -5.33 -1.02 9.16
CA ALA A 71 -5.45 -2.10 10.13
C ALA A 71 -4.08 -2.58 10.63
N LEU A 72 -3.12 -2.78 9.72
CA LEU A 72 -1.74 -3.17 10.08
C LEU A 72 -1.04 -2.10 10.91
N TYR A 73 -1.23 -0.82 10.55
CA TYR A 73 -0.69 0.31 11.29
C TYR A 73 -1.22 0.36 12.74
N LEU A 74 -2.54 0.31 12.92
CA LEU A 74 -3.17 0.43 14.23
C LEU A 74 -2.91 -0.80 15.12
N ASP A 75 -2.67 -1.96 14.50
CA ASP A 75 -2.21 -3.14 15.21
C ASP A 75 -0.77 -2.96 15.70
N ALA A 76 0.13 -2.44 14.85
CA ALA A 76 1.53 -2.23 15.17
C ALA A 76 1.77 -1.06 16.15
N GLU A 77 0.97 0.00 16.08
CA GLU A 77 1.12 1.24 16.85
C GLU A 77 -0.02 1.41 17.88
N PRO A 78 0.22 1.03 19.15
CA PRO A 78 -0.74 1.31 20.22
C PRO A 78 -0.92 2.83 20.43
N ASP A 79 -2.07 3.25 20.97
CA ASP A 79 -2.21 4.63 21.45
C ASP A 79 -1.53 4.81 22.82
N THR A 80 -1.68 6.00 23.39
CA THR A 80 -1.16 6.36 24.72
C THR A 80 -1.70 5.48 25.85
N SER A 81 -2.82 4.79 25.65
CA SER A 81 -3.40 3.84 26.63
C SER A 81 -2.94 2.40 26.41
N GLY A 82 -2.12 2.14 25.39
CA GLY A 82 -1.72 0.78 25.01
C GLY A 82 -2.74 0.05 24.13
N LEU A 83 -3.88 0.67 23.84
CA LEU A 83 -4.90 0.09 22.97
C LEU A 83 -4.36 0.02 21.54
N ARG A 84 -4.56 -1.11 20.85
CA ARG A 84 -4.13 -1.32 19.46
C ARG A 84 -5.32 -1.19 18.49
N LEU A 85 -5.44 -2.10 17.53
CA LEU A 85 -6.51 -2.10 16.54
C LEU A 85 -7.87 -2.41 17.19
N THR A 86 -8.81 -1.49 16.98
CA THR A 86 -10.24 -1.70 17.25
C THR A 86 -11.06 -1.22 16.05
N ALA A 87 -12.31 -1.67 15.97
CA ALA A 87 -13.22 -1.17 14.93
C ALA A 87 -13.39 0.36 14.99
N ALA A 88 -13.47 0.93 16.19
CA ALA A 88 -13.63 2.37 16.39
C ALA A 88 -12.43 3.14 15.85
N ARG A 89 -11.21 2.70 16.19
CA ARG A 89 -9.97 3.36 15.72
C ARG A 89 -9.75 3.23 14.23
N LEU A 90 -10.14 2.10 13.63
CA LEU A 90 -10.04 1.94 12.19
C LEU A 90 -11.07 2.80 11.44
N ILE A 91 -12.28 2.98 11.99
CA ILE A 91 -13.28 3.93 11.46
C ILE A 91 -12.75 5.37 11.56
N GLU A 92 -12.17 5.76 12.69
CA GLU A 92 -11.59 7.09 12.89
C GLU A 92 -10.45 7.33 11.89
N PHE A 93 -9.52 6.38 11.76
CA PHE A 93 -8.42 6.45 10.80
C PHE A 93 -8.92 6.61 9.35
N ALA A 94 -9.99 5.92 8.98
CA ALA A 94 -10.60 6.05 7.65
C ALA A 94 -11.29 7.41 7.44
N GLY A 95 -11.88 7.97 8.50
CA GLY A 95 -12.49 9.30 8.50
C GLY A 95 -11.47 10.42 8.34
N ILE A 96 -10.41 10.43 9.18
CA ILE A 96 -9.27 11.37 9.06
C ILE A 96 -8.65 11.26 7.66
N GLY A 97 -8.59 10.03 7.14
CA GLY A 97 -8.03 9.76 5.85
C GLY A 97 -8.81 10.30 4.65
N GLY A 98 -10.10 10.63 4.84
CA GLY A 98 -11.01 11.12 3.81
C GLY A 98 -11.42 10.08 2.77
N TYR A 99 -11.16 8.78 3.00
CA TYR A 99 -11.36 7.73 2.00
C TYR A 99 -12.48 6.73 2.32
N ALA A 100 -13.15 6.86 3.48
CA ALA A 100 -14.42 6.18 3.74
C ALA A 100 -15.28 6.93 4.76
N SER A 101 -16.61 6.94 4.53
CA SER A 101 -17.58 7.32 5.57
C SER A 101 -17.62 6.27 6.68
N ALA A 102 -18.16 6.64 7.85
CA ALA A 102 -18.30 5.70 8.97
C ALA A 102 -19.13 4.45 8.59
N GLY A 103 -20.19 4.61 7.79
CA GLY A 103 -21.00 3.50 7.28
C GLY A 103 -20.21 2.57 6.36
N ARG A 104 -19.45 3.13 5.42
CA ARG A 104 -18.57 2.36 4.52
C ARG A 104 -17.47 1.64 5.30
N ALA A 105 -16.84 2.31 6.26
CA ALA A 105 -15.80 1.71 7.12
C ALA A 105 -16.34 0.51 7.92
N LYS A 106 -17.54 0.62 8.51
CA LYS A 106 -18.21 -0.51 9.20
C LYS A 106 -18.43 -1.70 8.27
N ALA A 107 -18.91 -1.45 7.04
CA ALA A 107 -19.12 -2.50 6.04
C ALA A 107 -17.80 -3.18 5.64
N MET A 108 -16.72 -2.41 5.47
CA MET A 108 -15.40 -2.96 5.16
C MET A 108 -14.83 -3.81 6.30
N ILE A 109 -15.02 -3.42 7.57
CA ILE A 109 -14.63 -4.23 8.74
C ILE A 109 -15.39 -5.55 8.76
N ALA A 110 -16.71 -5.50 8.56
CA ALA A 110 -17.54 -6.70 8.53
C ALA A 110 -17.09 -7.65 7.41
N LEU A 111 -16.78 -7.12 6.22
CA LEU A 111 -16.25 -7.89 5.10
C LEU A 111 -14.89 -8.52 5.41
N LEU A 112 -13.95 -7.75 5.97
CA LEU A 112 -12.63 -8.23 6.35
C LEU A 112 -12.71 -9.37 7.39
N ARG A 113 -13.58 -9.23 8.40
CA ARG A 113 -13.81 -10.27 9.42
C ARG A 113 -14.45 -11.52 8.80
N TRP A 114 -15.52 -11.34 8.02
CA TRP A 114 -16.19 -12.46 7.36
C TRP A 114 -15.27 -13.25 6.44
N GLN A 115 -14.28 -12.57 5.84
CA GLN A 115 -13.29 -13.18 4.94
C GLN A 115 -12.01 -13.67 5.64
N GLY A 116 -11.92 -13.58 6.97
CA GLY A 116 -10.77 -14.06 7.75
C GLY A 116 -9.50 -13.22 7.60
N TYR A 117 -9.63 -11.95 7.24
CA TYR A 117 -8.51 -10.99 7.24
C TYR A 117 -8.32 -10.30 8.60
N LEU A 118 -9.38 -10.25 9.41
CA LEU A 118 -9.36 -9.75 10.77
C LEU A 118 -10.01 -10.77 11.70
N GLU A 119 -9.41 -10.96 12.86
CA GLU A 119 -9.91 -11.83 13.93
C GLU A 119 -10.11 -11.04 15.22
N ASP A 120 -10.79 -11.65 16.19
CA ASP A 120 -10.94 -11.08 17.52
C ASP A 120 -9.58 -11.14 18.23
N GLY A 121 -9.16 -10.01 18.80
CA GLY A 121 -7.93 -9.89 19.55
C GLY A 121 -8.05 -10.41 20.99
N PRO A 122 -6.98 -10.28 21.79
CA PRO A 122 -6.98 -10.71 23.18
C PRO A 122 -8.11 -10.02 23.98
N ILE A 123 -8.63 -10.75 24.97
CA ILE A 123 -9.70 -10.25 25.84
C ILE A 123 -9.18 -9.02 26.59
N SER A 124 -9.84 -7.88 26.39
CA SER A 124 -9.61 -6.67 27.18
C SER A 124 -10.47 -6.70 28.45
N ASP A 125 -9.93 -6.19 29.55
CA ASP A 125 -10.67 -5.96 30.80
C ASP A 125 -11.87 -5.02 30.57
N ASP A 126 -11.76 -4.10 29.61
CA ASP A 126 -12.89 -3.33 29.11
C ASP A 126 -13.54 -4.03 27.89
N ARG A 127 -14.66 -4.72 28.16
CA ARG A 127 -15.49 -5.39 27.16
C ARG A 127 -15.98 -4.48 26.02
N ARG A 128 -15.90 -3.15 26.18
CA ARG A 128 -16.27 -2.18 25.14
C ARG A 128 -15.20 -2.02 24.07
N GLN A 129 -13.94 -2.31 24.37
CA GLN A 129 -12.83 -2.05 23.44
C GLN A 129 -12.80 -3.03 22.25
N ARG A 130 -13.22 -4.29 22.46
CA ARG A 130 -13.28 -5.37 21.44
C ARG A 130 -12.08 -5.32 20.45
N PRO A 131 -10.87 -5.65 20.92
CA PRO A 131 -9.68 -5.64 20.09
C PRO A 131 -9.85 -6.52 18.84
N LEU A 132 -9.19 -6.14 17.76
CA LEU A 132 -9.08 -6.94 16.54
C LEU A 132 -7.60 -7.15 16.24
N VAL A 133 -7.27 -8.25 15.56
CA VAL A 133 -5.92 -8.52 15.08
C VAL A 133 -5.91 -8.82 13.58
N PRO A 134 -4.97 -8.26 12.81
CA PRO A 134 -4.68 -8.69 11.45
C PRO A 134 -4.23 -10.14 11.40
N THR A 135 -4.82 -10.93 10.51
CA THR A 135 -4.37 -12.31 10.28
C THR A 135 -3.14 -12.33 9.38
N GLU A 136 -2.41 -13.45 9.34
CA GLU A 136 -1.33 -13.63 8.34
C GLU A 136 -1.86 -13.56 6.90
N LYS A 137 -3.15 -13.85 6.68
CA LYS A 137 -3.79 -13.67 5.38
C LYS A 137 -3.80 -12.19 4.96
N LEU A 138 -4.10 -11.27 5.88
CA LEU A 138 -4.07 -9.83 5.60
C LEU A 138 -2.64 -9.34 5.37
N TRP A 139 -1.69 -9.81 6.18
CA TRP A 139 -0.28 -9.52 5.96
C TRP A 139 0.19 -10.00 4.59
N ALA A 140 -0.05 -11.25 4.23
CA ALA A 140 0.36 -11.81 2.93
C ALA A 140 -0.21 -11.00 1.75
N THR A 141 -1.47 -10.57 1.84
CA THR A 141 -2.11 -9.72 0.82
C THR A 141 -1.41 -8.37 0.68
N VAL A 142 -1.12 -7.68 1.79
CA VAL A 142 -0.46 -6.37 1.74
C VAL A 142 1.02 -6.51 1.31
N LEU A 143 1.70 -7.55 1.79
CA LEU A 143 3.10 -7.84 1.48
C LEU A 143 3.32 -8.16 0.00
N ASP A 144 2.43 -8.90 -0.66
CA ASP A 144 2.49 -9.16 -2.11
C ASP A 144 2.55 -7.84 -2.91
N ARG A 145 1.75 -6.85 -2.49
CA ARG A 145 1.78 -5.52 -3.10
C ARG A 145 3.05 -4.75 -2.76
N TRP A 146 3.49 -4.78 -1.51
CA TRP A 146 4.72 -4.11 -1.08
C TRP A 146 5.95 -4.67 -1.76
N GLN A 147 6.03 -5.98 -1.94
CA GLN A 147 7.11 -6.67 -2.64
C GLN A 147 7.30 -6.11 -4.05
N SER A 148 6.21 -5.89 -4.78
CA SER A 148 6.28 -5.32 -6.13
C SER A 148 6.84 -3.89 -6.15
N VAL A 149 6.47 -3.06 -5.18
CA VAL A 149 6.97 -1.68 -5.08
C VAL A 149 8.43 -1.65 -4.59
N LEU A 150 8.80 -2.53 -3.67
CA LEU A 150 10.18 -2.66 -3.19
C LEU A 150 11.10 -3.24 -4.26
N GLN A 151 10.60 -4.14 -5.13
CA GLN A 151 11.31 -4.61 -6.32
C GLN A 151 11.53 -3.50 -7.35
N ALA A 152 10.56 -2.61 -7.53
CA ALA A 152 10.78 -1.40 -8.31
C ALA A 152 11.81 -0.48 -7.66
N LEU A 153 11.75 -0.29 -6.34
CA LEU A 153 12.71 0.55 -5.62
C LEU A 153 14.15 -0.01 -5.67
N SER A 154 14.32 -1.34 -5.66
CA SER A 154 15.65 -1.96 -5.64
C SER A 154 16.46 -1.68 -6.91
N VAL A 155 15.80 -1.37 -8.04
CA VAL A 155 16.50 -0.95 -9.27
C VAL A 155 17.01 0.49 -9.22
N LEU A 156 16.51 1.29 -8.26
CA LEU A 156 16.87 2.69 -8.07
C LEU A 156 17.80 2.89 -6.86
N ARG A 157 17.62 2.09 -5.81
CA ARG A 157 18.24 2.29 -4.49
C ARG A 157 18.58 0.97 -3.82
N PRO A 158 19.78 0.83 -3.22
CA PRO A 158 20.17 -0.37 -2.45
C PRO A 158 19.17 -0.74 -1.34
N VAL A 159 18.59 0.26 -0.66
CA VAL A 159 17.63 0.05 0.42
C VAL A 159 16.39 -0.74 -0.02
N GLY A 160 16.01 -0.70 -1.30
CA GLY A 160 14.92 -1.52 -1.83
C GLY A 160 15.26 -3.01 -1.78
N GLY A 161 16.50 -3.38 -2.10
CA GLY A 161 16.99 -4.76 -2.02
C GLY A 161 17.09 -5.26 -0.58
N GLU A 162 17.63 -4.43 0.33
CA GLU A 162 17.70 -4.74 1.76
C GLU A 162 16.31 -4.95 2.37
N ALA A 163 15.34 -4.11 1.98
CA ALA A 163 13.97 -4.22 2.44
C ALA A 163 13.29 -5.52 1.96
N LEU A 164 13.49 -5.91 0.70
CA LEU A 164 12.98 -7.18 0.17
C LEU A 164 13.50 -8.38 0.97
N ALA A 165 14.80 -8.40 1.26
CA ALA A 165 15.43 -9.47 2.05
C ALA A 165 14.97 -9.48 3.52
N SER A 166 14.26 -8.45 3.97
CA SER A 166 13.81 -8.27 5.35
C SER A 166 12.30 -8.49 5.54
N LEU A 167 11.53 -8.76 4.48
CA LEU A 167 10.07 -8.81 4.56
C LEU A 167 9.52 -9.93 5.47
N ASP A 168 10.30 -10.97 5.73
CA ASP A 168 9.94 -12.06 6.66
C ASP A 168 10.08 -11.66 8.14
N ASP A 169 10.80 -10.57 8.47
CA ASP A 169 10.88 -10.05 9.84
C ASP A 169 9.59 -9.29 10.20
N HIS A 170 8.83 -9.84 11.16
CA HIS A 170 7.58 -9.26 11.64
C HIS A 170 7.73 -7.80 12.09
N ALA A 171 8.80 -7.47 12.81
CA ALA A 171 8.99 -6.11 13.30
C ALA A 171 9.43 -5.16 12.17
N PHE A 172 10.12 -5.67 11.15
CA PHE A 172 10.46 -4.90 9.96
C PHE A 172 9.18 -4.51 9.18
N ARG A 173 8.31 -5.48 8.88
CA ARG A 173 7.02 -5.20 8.21
C ARG A 173 6.11 -4.31 9.06
N ALA A 174 6.10 -4.48 10.38
CA ALA A 174 5.40 -3.59 11.30
C ALA A 174 5.95 -2.15 11.24
N SER A 175 7.27 -1.97 11.19
CA SER A 175 7.88 -0.64 11.03
C SER A 175 7.44 0.05 9.74
N ILE A 176 7.38 -0.68 8.62
CA ILE A 176 6.86 -0.13 7.35
C ILE A 176 5.40 0.28 7.51
N ALA A 177 4.56 -0.57 8.11
CA ALA A 177 3.14 -0.26 8.36
C ALA A 177 2.98 1.02 9.21
N VAL A 178 3.79 1.16 10.26
CA VAL A 178 3.78 2.34 11.12
C VAL A 178 4.18 3.60 10.36
N THR A 179 5.26 3.56 9.58
CA THR A 179 5.68 4.72 8.78
C THR A 179 4.59 5.13 7.79
N MET A 180 4.00 4.18 7.06
CA MET A 180 2.91 4.47 6.12
C MET A 180 1.65 5.01 6.83
N GLY A 181 1.27 4.41 7.96
CA GLY A 181 0.12 4.85 8.75
C GLY A 181 0.29 6.28 9.28
N ARG A 182 1.47 6.60 9.84
CA ARG A 182 1.83 7.95 10.28
C ARG A 182 1.81 8.94 9.10
N ALA A 183 2.33 8.55 7.94
CA ALA A 183 2.27 9.35 6.73
C ALA A 183 0.84 9.71 6.31
N PHE A 184 -0.05 8.71 6.31
CA PHE A 184 -1.43 8.94 5.92
C PHE A 184 -2.20 9.80 6.94
N ARG A 185 -1.90 9.67 8.23
CA ARG A 185 -2.45 10.59 9.26
C ARG A 185 -1.96 12.02 9.11
N ALA A 186 -0.70 12.20 8.69
CA ALA A 186 -0.13 13.53 8.45
C ALA A 186 -0.72 14.22 7.20
N GLY A 187 -1.44 13.48 6.35
CA GLY A 187 -2.10 14.03 5.16
C GLY A 187 -1.44 13.65 3.85
N PHE A 188 -0.21 13.13 3.88
CA PHE A 188 0.51 12.71 2.68
C PHE A 188 -0.29 11.71 1.84
N ARG A 189 -0.37 11.92 0.53
CA ARG A 189 -0.94 10.95 -0.42
C ARG A 189 -0.05 10.86 -1.66
N PRO A 190 0.32 9.65 -2.14
CA PRO A 190 1.11 9.50 -3.36
C PRO A 190 0.47 10.13 -4.61
N LEU A 191 -0.86 10.23 -4.65
CA LEU A 191 -1.62 10.82 -5.75
C LEU A 191 -1.81 12.35 -5.61
N GLN A 192 -1.33 12.98 -4.54
CA GLN A 192 -1.55 14.41 -4.29
C GLN A 192 -0.94 15.29 -5.40
N SER A 193 0.18 14.88 -5.97
CA SER A 193 0.82 15.57 -7.09
C SER A 193 0.25 15.20 -8.46
N SER A 194 -0.74 14.31 -8.52
CA SER A 194 -1.36 13.80 -9.75
C SER A 194 -2.90 13.89 -9.64
N PRO A 195 -3.48 15.10 -9.58
CA PRO A 195 -4.90 15.29 -9.25
C PRO A 195 -5.85 14.69 -10.30
N ARG A 196 -5.46 14.68 -11.59
CA ARG A 196 -6.28 14.07 -12.66
C ARG A 196 -6.32 12.56 -12.49
N LEU A 197 -5.17 11.97 -12.16
CA LEU A 197 -5.09 10.54 -11.86
C LEU A 197 -5.79 10.19 -10.54
N ALA A 198 -5.75 11.08 -9.55
CA ALA A 198 -6.39 10.89 -8.25
C ALA A 198 -7.91 10.68 -8.37
N ALA A 199 -8.59 11.49 -9.19
CA ALA A 199 -10.02 11.38 -9.44
C ALA A 199 -10.40 10.00 -10.00
N LEU A 200 -9.61 9.47 -10.93
CA LEU A 200 -9.83 8.14 -11.49
C LEU A 200 -9.45 7.01 -10.54
N ALA A 201 -8.47 7.21 -9.66
CA ALA A 201 -8.09 6.23 -8.65
C ALA A 201 -9.17 6.02 -7.57
N GLU A 202 -10.10 6.96 -7.41
CA GLU A 202 -11.31 6.79 -6.57
C GLU A 202 -12.36 5.90 -7.24
N ARG A 203 -12.32 5.74 -8.57
CA ARG A 203 -13.24 4.86 -9.29
C ARG A 203 -12.82 3.41 -9.08
N ASP A 204 -13.81 2.54 -8.92
CA ASP A 204 -13.60 1.09 -8.85
C ASP A 204 -12.83 0.63 -10.10
N ALA A 205 -11.64 0.08 -9.90
CA ALA A 205 -10.68 -0.33 -10.92
C ALA A 205 -10.14 0.77 -11.88
N GLY A 206 -10.35 2.06 -11.58
CA GLY A 206 -9.99 3.14 -12.50
C GLY A 206 -8.49 3.28 -12.75
N LEU A 207 -7.68 3.37 -11.67
CA LEU A 207 -6.22 3.45 -11.79
C LEU A 207 -5.63 2.25 -12.53
N VAL A 208 -6.09 1.04 -12.20
CA VAL A 208 -5.52 -0.20 -12.76
C VAL A 208 -5.87 -0.40 -14.22
N MET A 209 -7.04 0.10 -14.69
CA MET A 209 -7.34 0.16 -16.12
C MET A 209 -6.34 1.05 -16.86
N LEU A 210 -6.03 2.24 -16.32
CA LEU A 210 -5.05 3.13 -16.94
C LEU A 210 -3.64 2.54 -16.95
N LEU A 211 -3.23 1.88 -15.86
CA LEU A 211 -1.94 1.19 -15.82
C LEU A 211 -1.84 0.10 -16.90
N VAL A 212 -2.92 -0.64 -17.16
CA VAL A 212 -2.95 -1.62 -18.25
C VAL A 212 -2.83 -0.95 -19.62
N VAL A 213 -3.58 0.13 -19.87
CA VAL A 213 -3.50 0.86 -21.15
C VAL A 213 -2.08 1.40 -21.40
N VAL A 214 -1.47 2.01 -20.38
CA VAL A 214 -0.08 2.50 -20.45
C VAL A 214 0.91 1.36 -20.64
N GLY A 215 0.75 0.27 -19.89
CA GLY A 215 1.63 -0.90 -19.96
C GLY A 215 1.63 -1.55 -21.34
N THR A 216 0.45 -1.76 -21.92
CA THR A 216 0.31 -2.39 -23.25
C THR A 216 0.86 -1.50 -24.36
N THR A 217 0.55 -0.20 -24.35
CA THR A 217 1.02 0.74 -25.38
C THR A 217 2.52 0.98 -25.32
N ARG A 218 3.12 0.97 -24.12
CA ARG A 218 4.58 1.02 -23.94
C ARG A 218 5.30 -0.18 -24.58
N GLN A 219 4.65 -1.34 -24.66
CA GLN A 219 5.18 -2.54 -25.30
C GLN A 219 4.93 -2.56 -26.82
N GLY A 220 4.42 -1.47 -27.40
CA GLY A 220 4.06 -1.37 -28.81
C GLY A 220 2.73 -2.03 -29.18
N GLY A 221 1.96 -2.49 -28.18
CA GLY A 221 0.62 -3.05 -28.40
C GLY A 221 -0.48 -2.00 -28.44
N GLU A 222 -1.66 -2.37 -28.91
CA GLU A 222 -2.85 -1.53 -28.85
C GLU A 222 -3.51 -1.58 -27.47
N ALA A 223 -4.20 -0.50 -27.09
CA ALA A 223 -4.97 -0.47 -25.85
C ALA A 223 -6.00 -1.63 -25.79
N PRO A 224 -6.14 -2.34 -24.66
CA PRO A 224 -7.06 -3.47 -24.59
C PRO A 224 -8.53 -3.02 -24.71
N PRO A 225 -9.37 -3.78 -25.45
CA PRO A 225 -10.77 -3.44 -25.62
C PRO A 225 -11.51 -3.28 -24.28
N ILE A 226 -12.48 -2.37 -24.22
CA ILE A 226 -13.33 -2.11 -23.04
C ILE A 226 -13.91 -3.42 -22.47
N ALA A 227 -14.37 -4.33 -23.32
CA ALA A 227 -14.92 -5.61 -22.89
C ALA A 227 -13.88 -6.51 -22.18
N SER A 228 -12.61 -6.43 -22.60
CA SER A 228 -11.51 -7.14 -21.97
C SER A 228 -11.20 -6.54 -20.59
N LEU A 229 -11.07 -5.22 -20.49
CA LEU A 229 -10.85 -4.51 -19.23
C LEU A 229 -11.97 -4.78 -18.22
N ALA A 230 -13.23 -4.67 -18.67
CA ALA A 230 -14.40 -4.91 -17.82
C ALA A 230 -14.39 -6.33 -17.24
N ARG A 231 -14.16 -7.34 -18.10
CA ARG A 231 -14.06 -8.75 -17.68
C ARG A 231 -12.89 -8.97 -16.71
N ARG A 232 -11.71 -8.42 -17.02
CA ARG A 232 -10.49 -8.59 -16.22
C ARG A 232 -10.67 -8.10 -14.79
N PHE A 233 -11.31 -6.94 -14.62
CA PHE A 233 -11.48 -6.31 -13.31
C PHE A 233 -12.82 -6.60 -12.63
N GLY A 234 -13.70 -7.38 -13.27
CA GLY A 234 -14.98 -7.77 -12.70
C GLY A 234 -15.99 -6.63 -12.59
N VAL A 235 -15.91 -5.65 -13.50
CA VAL A 235 -16.82 -4.50 -13.57
C VAL A 235 -17.72 -4.57 -14.81
N SER A 236 -18.78 -3.76 -14.87
CA SER A 236 -19.62 -3.70 -16.06
C SER A 236 -18.91 -2.99 -17.23
N ARG A 237 -19.28 -3.33 -18.47
CA ARG A 237 -18.77 -2.63 -19.67
C ARG A 237 -19.13 -1.14 -19.67
N ALA A 238 -20.30 -0.80 -19.14
CA ALA A 238 -20.73 0.59 -19.01
C ALA A 238 -19.84 1.37 -18.03
N HIS A 239 -19.47 0.75 -16.90
CA HIS A 239 -18.55 1.33 -15.92
C HIS A 239 -17.14 1.51 -16.51
N ALA A 240 -16.57 0.47 -17.12
CA ALA A 240 -15.26 0.58 -17.76
C ALA A 240 -15.23 1.67 -18.84
N ARG A 241 -16.29 1.78 -19.65
CA ARG A 241 -16.42 2.86 -20.64
C ARG A 241 -16.50 4.24 -19.98
N ALA A 242 -17.24 4.39 -18.89
CA ALA A 242 -17.36 5.66 -18.18
C ALA A 242 -16.00 6.12 -17.62
N VAL A 243 -15.23 5.21 -17.03
CA VAL A 243 -13.87 5.49 -16.54
C VAL A 243 -12.95 5.97 -17.66
N LEU A 244 -12.95 5.29 -18.81
CA LEU A 244 -12.07 5.68 -19.93
C LEU A 244 -12.50 7.00 -20.57
N ARG A 245 -13.81 7.28 -20.65
CA ARG A 245 -14.31 8.59 -21.08
C ARG A 245 -13.90 9.70 -20.12
N GLU A 246 -14.00 9.48 -18.81
CA GLU A 246 -13.53 10.45 -17.82
C GLU A 246 -12.01 10.70 -17.94
N ALA A 247 -11.23 9.67 -18.32
CA ALA A 247 -9.81 9.83 -18.64
C ALA A 247 -9.58 10.62 -19.94
N GLU A 248 -10.39 10.42 -20.98
CA GLU A 248 -10.37 11.23 -22.20
C GLU A 248 -10.72 12.70 -21.90
N ASP A 249 -11.79 12.94 -21.16
CA ASP A 249 -12.25 14.28 -20.74
C ASP A 249 -11.19 15.00 -19.88
N ALA A 250 -10.43 14.25 -19.08
CA ALA A 250 -9.30 14.76 -18.30
C ALA A 250 -8.01 14.98 -19.14
N GLY A 251 -8.03 14.65 -20.43
CA GLY A 251 -6.88 14.75 -21.34
C GLY A 251 -5.78 13.71 -21.05
N LEU A 252 -6.11 12.63 -20.35
CA LEU A 252 -5.18 11.52 -20.04
C LEU A 252 -5.11 10.51 -21.19
N LEU A 253 -6.21 10.35 -21.93
CA LEU A 253 -6.29 9.48 -23.10
C LEU A 253 -6.75 10.27 -24.32
N LEU A 254 -6.32 9.85 -25.51
CA LEU A 254 -6.87 10.29 -26.79
C LEU A 254 -7.62 9.14 -27.44
N ASN A 255 -8.82 9.41 -27.94
CA ASN A 255 -9.56 8.46 -28.75
C ASN A 255 -9.19 8.64 -30.23
N GLU A 256 -7.99 8.18 -30.60
CA GLU A 256 -7.59 8.16 -32.01
C GLU A 256 -8.31 7.01 -32.73
N ASN A 257 -9.05 7.34 -33.79
CA ASN A 257 -9.67 6.41 -34.74
C ASN A 257 -10.60 5.32 -34.14
N GLY A 258 -11.20 5.57 -32.98
CA GLY A 258 -12.05 4.57 -32.32
C GLY A 258 -11.27 3.43 -31.66
N SER A 259 -9.98 3.62 -31.39
CA SER A 259 -9.16 2.66 -30.64
C SER A 259 -9.86 2.27 -29.34
N ALA A 260 -10.11 0.96 -29.20
CA ALA A 260 -10.87 0.43 -28.08
C ALA A 260 -10.01 0.50 -26.80
N GLY A 261 -9.99 1.64 -26.13
CA GLY A 261 -9.23 1.83 -24.89
C GLY A 261 -8.44 3.14 -24.78
N GLY A 262 -8.29 3.87 -25.89
CA GLY A 262 -7.59 5.15 -25.96
C GLY A 262 -6.06 5.06 -25.95
N VAL A 263 -5.40 6.12 -26.44
CA VAL A 263 -3.94 6.26 -26.50
C VAL A 263 -3.46 7.15 -25.35
N PRO A 264 -2.49 6.71 -24.52
CA PRO A 264 -1.92 7.54 -23.46
C PRO A 264 -1.28 8.84 -23.96
N THR A 265 -1.73 9.97 -23.40
CA THR A 265 -1.13 11.28 -23.64
C THR A 265 0.17 11.46 -22.87
N GLU A 266 0.91 12.51 -23.22
CA GLU A 266 2.05 12.96 -22.42
C GLU A 266 1.63 13.45 -21.02
N VAL A 267 0.40 13.97 -20.88
CA VAL A 267 -0.18 14.33 -19.59
C VAL A 267 -0.30 13.10 -18.70
N LEU A 268 -0.84 11.99 -19.23
CA LEU A 268 -0.93 10.75 -18.46
C LEU A 268 0.45 10.20 -18.08
N ARG A 269 1.43 10.25 -18.99
CA ARG A 269 2.82 9.85 -18.68
C ARG A 269 3.41 10.68 -17.54
N THR A 270 3.20 12.00 -17.57
CA THR A 270 3.65 12.91 -16.50
C THR A 270 2.96 12.62 -15.17
N GLU A 271 1.63 12.46 -15.16
CA GLU A 271 0.85 12.15 -13.96
C GLU A 271 1.26 10.80 -13.34
N MET A 272 1.54 9.78 -14.18
CA MET A 272 2.05 8.48 -13.74
C MET A 272 3.46 8.59 -13.15
N SER A 273 4.37 9.33 -13.81
CA SER A 273 5.72 9.59 -13.29
C SER A 273 5.68 10.26 -11.91
N LEU A 274 4.80 11.24 -11.71
CA LEU A 274 4.61 11.91 -10.43
C LEU A 274 4.05 10.97 -9.34
N PHE A 275 3.05 10.16 -9.70
CA PHE A 275 2.46 9.18 -8.79
C PHE A 275 3.47 8.13 -8.34
N PHE A 276 4.18 7.50 -9.29
CA PHE A 276 5.17 6.48 -8.97
C PHE A 276 6.39 7.06 -8.26
N GLY A 277 6.83 8.26 -8.60
CA GLY A 277 7.89 8.95 -7.88
C GLY A 277 7.52 9.17 -6.41
N SER A 278 6.30 9.64 -6.15
CA SER A 278 5.79 9.85 -4.78
C SER A 278 5.59 8.54 -4.02
N LEU A 279 5.10 7.50 -4.70
CA LEU A 279 4.94 6.17 -4.13
C LEU A 279 6.29 5.56 -3.74
N LEU A 280 7.28 5.61 -4.64
CA LEU A 280 8.60 5.06 -4.39
C LEU A 280 9.34 5.84 -3.30
N ALA A 281 9.19 7.16 -3.23
CA ALA A 281 9.76 7.97 -2.15
C ALA A 281 9.20 7.59 -0.77
N LEU A 282 7.90 7.33 -0.68
CA LEU A 282 7.28 6.83 0.56
C LEU A 282 7.88 5.47 0.97
N PHE A 283 8.05 4.56 0.02
CA PHE A 283 8.64 3.25 0.29
C PHE A 283 10.13 3.33 0.62
N GLU A 284 10.90 4.21 -0.02
CA GLU A 284 12.31 4.46 0.29
C GLU A 284 12.48 4.93 1.73
N GLN A 285 11.63 5.88 2.16
CA GLN A 285 11.67 6.37 3.52
C GLN A 285 11.25 5.31 4.55
N ALA A 286 10.16 4.58 4.29
CA ALA A 286 9.70 3.51 5.17
C ALA A 286 10.73 2.38 5.30
N ALA A 287 11.34 1.98 4.19
CA ALA A 287 12.42 1.00 4.17
C ALA A 287 13.64 1.48 4.96
N THR A 288 14.08 2.72 4.75
CA THR A 288 15.23 3.30 5.46
C THR A 288 15.01 3.31 6.97
N ILE A 289 13.83 3.77 7.42
CA ILE A 289 13.48 3.78 8.84
C ILE A 289 13.47 2.36 9.43
N ALA A 290 12.88 1.41 8.70
CA ALA A 290 12.79 0.02 9.15
C ALA A 290 14.17 -0.67 9.23
N VAL A 291 15.07 -0.40 8.27
CA VAL A 291 16.45 -0.90 8.30
C VAL A 291 17.21 -0.35 9.51
N VAL A 292 17.13 0.97 9.77
CA VAL A 292 17.77 1.59 10.94
C VAL A 292 17.24 1.01 12.25
N ALA A 293 15.92 0.84 12.36
CA ALA A 293 15.28 0.25 13.55
C ALA A 293 15.73 -1.20 13.78
N ARG A 294 15.86 -1.99 12.70
CA ARG A 294 16.37 -3.37 12.75
C ARG A 294 17.82 -3.40 13.24
N THR A 295 18.69 -2.57 12.68
CA THR A 295 20.12 -2.52 13.09
C THR A 295 20.26 -2.18 14.56
N ARG A 296 19.53 -1.17 15.07
CA ARG A 296 19.54 -0.80 16.49
C ARG A 296 19.11 -1.95 17.40
N ARG A 297 18.07 -2.69 17.01
CA ARG A 297 17.58 -3.86 17.75
C ARG A 297 18.62 -4.99 17.78
N SER A 298 19.27 -5.28 16.66
CA SER A 298 20.36 -6.26 16.62
C SER A 298 21.55 -5.86 17.50
N SER A 299 21.88 -4.56 17.55
CA SER A 299 22.94 -4.05 18.44
C SER A 299 22.58 -4.18 19.93
N VAL A 300 21.31 -4.00 20.32
CA VAL A 300 20.87 -4.18 21.71
C VAL A 300 20.88 -5.66 22.13
N VAL A 301 20.48 -6.57 21.24
CA VAL A 301 20.49 -8.01 21.51
C VAL A 301 21.92 -8.58 21.51
N GLY A 302 22.85 -7.97 20.77
CA GLY A 302 24.27 -8.36 20.73
C GLY A 302 25.10 -7.95 21.96
N VAL A 303 24.54 -7.19 22.91
CA VAL A 303 25.19 -6.82 24.19
C VAL A 303 24.75 -7.79 25.31
N ALA A 304 24.61 -9.08 25.00
CA ALA A 304 24.57 -10.09 26.05
C ALA A 304 25.94 -10.12 26.75
N LEU A 305 25.96 -9.71 28.02
CA LEU A 305 27.14 -9.55 28.86
C LEU A 305 28.01 -10.84 28.86
N PRO A 306 29.34 -10.73 28.72
CA PRO A 306 30.21 -11.85 29.02
C PRO A 306 30.29 -12.05 30.54
N GLY A 307 29.80 -13.20 31.01
CA GLY A 307 30.27 -13.83 32.24
C GLY A 307 29.49 -13.52 33.51
N ASP A 308 28.49 -14.34 33.80
CA ASP A 308 28.36 -14.93 35.15
C ASP A 308 28.72 -16.42 35.02
N ALA A 309 30.01 -16.67 34.82
CA ALA A 309 30.62 -17.96 35.11
C ALA A 309 31.75 -17.67 36.09
N LEU A 310 31.84 -18.51 37.13
CA LEU A 310 32.68 -18.48 38.33
C LEU A 310 31.89 -17.98 39.56
N HIS A 311 31.67 -18.76 40.63
CA HIS A 311 32.55 -19.76 41.25
C HIS A 311 31.74 -20.86 42.00
N PRO A 312 32.40 -22.00 42.35
CA PRO A 312 31.81 -23.24 42.87
C PRO A 312 31.35 -23.16 44.32
#